data_AF-A0A8H3WVS2-F1
#
_entry.id   AF-A0A8H3WVS2-F1
#
_cell.length_a   1.000
_cell.length_b   1.000
_cell.length_c   1.000
_cell.angle_alpha   90.00
_cell.angle_beta   90.00
_cell.angle_gamma   90.00
#
_symmetry.space_group_name_H-M   'P 1'
#
loop_
_entity.id
_entity.type
_entity.pdbx_description
1 polymer ?
#
loop_
_entity_poly.entity_id
_entity_poly.type
_entity_poly.pdbx_seq_one_letter_code
_entity_poly.pdbx_strand_id
1 'polypeptide(L)'
;MVFGYQPIHDHDERHTHHRILRKSIPIAIILICICILLVVTFWTKPDNLPPSPFLIISKNGAVATEVDKCSNIGVDILKDGGSAVDAAIAAELCVGTINAFSAGIGGGGLMLIRSPNGTAEIIDFRETAPLKATKNMFVGTPKDASIGVRSVAVP
;
A
#
# COMPACT_ATOMS: atom_id res chain seq x y z
N MET A 1 -67.95 47.62 50.97
CA MET A 1 -67.85 47.16 49.58
C MET A 1 -66.47 46.57 49.40
N VAL A 2 -66.43 45.33 48.94
CA VAL A 2 -65.28 44.42 48.84
C VAL A 2 -64.23 44.96 47.88
N PHE A 3 -62.92 44.79 48.17
CA PHE A 3 -61.92 44.37 47.18
C PHE A 3 -60.71 43.75 47.89
N GLY A 4 -60.44 42.48 47.59
CA GLY A 4 -59.31 41.72 48.11
C GLY A 4 -58.03 41.90 47.29
N TYR A 5 -56.90 41.60 47.92
CA TYR A 5 -55.60 41.44 47.26
C TYR A 5 -54.92 40.20 47.86
N GLN A 6 -54.78 39.14 47.07
CA GLN A 6 -54.00 37.96 47.44
C GLN A 6 -52.53 38.17 47.03
N PRO A 7 -51.55 37.78 47.86
CA PRO A 7 -50.17 37.67 47.41
C PRO A 7 -49.92 36.33 46.71
N ILE A 8 -49.18 36.42 45.61
CA ILE A 8 -48.84 35.38 44.64
C ILE A 8 -47.75 34.44 45.19
N HIS A 9 -47.90 33.15 44.93
CA HIS A 9 -46.98 32.05 45.22
C HIS A 9 -45.58 32.27 44.58
N ASP A 10 -44.53 32.38 45.42
CA ASP A 10 -43.12 32.50 44.98
C ASP A 10 -42.20 31.48 45.69
N HIS A 11 -42.59 30.21 45.67
CA HIS A 11 -41.81 29.13 46.31
C HIS A 11 -41.46 27.95 45.40
N ASP A 12 -41.91 27.93 44.14
CA ASP A 12 -41.75 26.79 43.21
C ASP A 12 -40.63 26.96 42.15
N GLU A 13 -40.19 28.19 41.86
CA GLU A 13 -39.17 28.42 40.81
C GLU A 13 -37.72 28.12 41.24
N ARG A 14 -37.40 28.23 42.55
CA ARG A 14 -36.04 27.92 43.04
C ARG A 14 -35.71 26.43 42.96
N HIS A 15 -36.69 25.54 43.15
CA HIS A 15 -36.45 24.09 43.15
C HIS A 15 -36.31 23.51 41.73
N THR A 16 -36.97 24.09 40.73
CA THR A 16 -36.87 23.70 39.32
C THR A 16 -35.52 24.09 38.71
N HIS A 17 -35.00 25.27 39.01
CA HIS A 17 -33.66 25.70 38.57
C HIS A 17 -32.52 24.79 39.05
N HIS A 18 -32.53 24.37 40.33
CA HIS A 18 -31.51 23.46 40.86
C HIS A 18 -31.57 22.04 40.25
N ARG A 19 -32.77 21.57 39.88
CA ARG A 19 -32.95 20.27 39.21
C ARG A 19 -32.46 20.31 37.76
N ILE A 20 -32.65 21.43 37.06
CA ILE A 20 -32.19 21.62 35.68
C ILE A 20 -30.66 21.76 35.63
N LEU A 21 -30.08 22.55 36.56
CA LEU A 21 -28.62 22.70 36.71
C LEU A 21 -27.92 21.37 37.03
N ARG A 22 -28.51 20.54 37.89
CA ARG A 22 -27.93 19.24 38.27
C ARG A 22 -27.92 18.20 37.13
N LYS A 23 -28.84 18.30 36.16
CA LYS A 23 -28.93 17.40 35.00
C LYS A 23 -28.09 17.85 33.80
N SER A 24 -27.79 19.13 33.67
CA SER A 24 -27.07 19.71 32.53
C SER A 24 -25.54 19.67 32.67
N ILE A 25 -25.02 19.68 33.90
CA ILE A 25 -23.58 19.53 34.20
C ILE A 25 -22.96 18.23 33.64
N PRO A 26 -23.52 17.01 33.85
CA PRO A 26 -22.91 15.80 33.32
C PRO A 26 -22.91 15.73 31.79
N ILE A 27 -23.93 16.31 31.14
CA ILE A 27 -24.03 16.36 29.67
C ILE A 27 -22.93 17.28 29.10
N ALA A 28 -22.71 18.44 29.72
CA ALA A 28 -21.64 19.35 29.33
C ALA A 28 -20.25 18.70 29.49
N ILE A 29 -20.01 17.97 30.57
CA ILE A 29 -18.75 17.23 30.79
C ILE A 29 -18.55 16.16 29.72
N ILE A 30 -19.60 15.40 29.38
CA ILE A 30 -19.52 14.36 28.32
C ILE A 30 -19.19 15.00 26.96
N LEU A 31 -19.85 16.11 26.61
CA LEU A 31 -19.57 16.81 25.36
C LEU A 31 -18.15 17.38 25.31
N ILE A 32 -17.64 17.91 26.43
CA ILE A 32 -16.27 18.39 26.54
C ILE A 32 -15.28 17.22 26.40
N CYS A 33 -15.52 16.08 27.05
CA CYS A 33 -14.68 14.89 26.91
C CYS A 33 -14.68 14.36 25.47
N ILE A 34 -15.82 14.36 24.77
CA ILE A 34 -15.92 13.96 23.37
C ILE A 34 -15.15 14.94 22.47
N CYS A 35 -15.29 16.25 22.69
CA CYS A 35 -14.51 17.25 21.96
C CYS A 35 -13.00 17.08 22.19
N ILE A 36 -12.57 16.86 23.44
CA ILE A 36 -11.15 16.63 23.76
C ILE A 36 -10.66 15.35 23.08
N LEU A 37 -11.44 14.27 23.09
CA LEU A 37 -11.08 13.02 22.41
C LEU A 37 -10.94 13.20 20.88
N LEU A 38 -11.84 13.97 20.26
CA LEU A 38 -11.78 14.29 18.83
C LEU A 38 -10.59 15.18 18.49
N VAL A 39 -10.25 16.15 19.35
CA VAL A 39 -9.05 16.99 19.17
C VAL A 39 -7.80 16.13 19.32
N VAL A 40 -7.71 15.27 20.34
CA VAL A 40 -6.55 14.40 20.55
C VAL A 40 -6.32 13.48 19.34
N THR A 41 -7.37 12.85 18.81
CA THR A 41 -7.23 11.96 17.64
C THR A 41 -6.86 12.72 16.36
N PHE A 42 -7.29 13.97 16.20
CA PHE A 42 -6.89 14.84 15.09
C PHE A 42 -5.42 15.27 15.18
N TRP A 43 -4.91 15.54 16.40
CA TRP A 43 -3.51 15.94 16.63
C TRP A 43 -2.53 14.76 16.61
N THR A 44 -2.97 13.53 16.88
CA THR A 44 -2.08 12.34 16.88
C THR A 44 -1.88 11.71 15.51
N LYS A 45 -2.28 12.35 14.41
CA LYS A 45 -2.04 11.81 13.07
C LYS A 45 -0.54 11.91 12.75
N PRO A 46 0.21 10.80 12.67
CA PRO A 46 1.65 10.85 12.51
C PRO A 46 1.98 11.00 11.01
N ASP A 47 1.77 12.19 10.45
CA ASP A 47 2.03 12.46 9.02
C ASP A 47 3.40 13.12 8.78
N ASN A 48 4.28 13.23 9.81
CA ASN A 48 5.52 14.02 9.74
C ASN A 48 6.80 13.18 9.82
N LEU A 49 6.91 12.14 8.99
CA LEU A 49 8.24 11.65 8.62
C LEU A 49 8.85 12.65 7.62
N PRO A 50 10.09 13.13 7.82
CA PRO A 50 10.74 13.94 6.81
C PRO A 50 10.72 13.16 5.48
N PRO A 51 10.35 13.77 4.35
CA PRO A 51 10.34 13.08 3.07
C PRO A 51 11.77 12.68 2.76
N SER A 52 12.11 11.41 3.02
CA SER A 52 13.29 10.81 2.43
C SER A 52 13.09 10.89 0.92
N PRO A 53 14.07 11.40 0.15
CA PRO A 53 13.94 11.50 -1.30
C PRO A 53 13.71 10.14 -1.99
N PHE A 54 13.83 9.03 -1.25
CA PHE A 54 13.64 7.67 -1.74
C PHE A 54 12.38 6.96 -1.20
N LEU A 55 11.60 7.60 -0.32
CA LEU A 55 10.41 6.96 0.28
C LEU A 55 9.14 7.41 -0.42
N ILE A 56 8.54 6.49 -1.19
CA ILE A 56 7.22 6.70 -1.81
C ILE A 56 6.18 5.90 -1.02
N ILE A 57 5.15 6.58 -0.51
CA ILE A 57 4.04 5.96 0.22
C ILE A 57 2.79 6.00 -0.67
N SER A 58 2.24 4.83 -0.99
CA SER A 58 1.03 4.66 -1.79
C SER A 58 -0.06 3.96 -1.01
N LYS A 59 -1.32 4.37 -1.17
CA LYS A 59 -2.47 3.71 -0.52
C LYS A 59 -3.00 2.49 -1.29
N ASN A 60 -2.90 2.51 -2.61
CA ASN A 60 -3.59 1.54 -3.48
C ASN A 60 -2.65 0.48 -4.06
N GLY A 61 -1.37 0.80 -4.26
CA GLY A 61 -0.38 -0.10 -4.83
C GLY A 61 0.88 0.66 -5.22
N ALA A 62 1.99 -0.06 -5.31
CA ALA A 62 3.29 0.47 -5.73
C ALA A 62 3.95 -0.50 -6.71
N VAL A 63 4.73 0.04 -7.65
CA VAL A 63 5.57 -0.72 -8.57
C VAL A 63 6.98 -0.15 -8.54
N ALA A 64 7.98 -1.00 -8.42
CA ALA A 64 9.38 -0.62 -8.38
C ALA A 64 10.17 -1.48 -9.38
N THR A 65 11.01 -0.82 -10.18
CA THR A 65 11.90 -1.43 -11.16
C THR A 65 13.20 -0.62 -11.20
N GLU A 66 14.22 -1.12 -11.90
CA GLU A 66 15.48 -0.39 -12.12
C GLU A 66 15.34 0.78 -13.11
N VAL A 67 14.22 0.89 -13.83
CA VAL A 67 13.94 1.96 -14.81
C VAL A 67 12.66 2.70 -14.42
N ASP A 68 12.77 3.97 -14.03
CA ASP A 68 11.64 4.81 -13.61
C ASP A 68 10.44 4.76 -14.58
N LYS A 69 10.69 4.83 -15.89
CA LYS A 69 9.63 4.73 -16.91
C LYS A 69 8.85 3.41 -16.85
N CYS A 70 9.51 2.30 -16.54
CA CYS A 70 8.87 0.99 -16.45
C CYS A 70 8.05 0.83 -15.16
N SER A 71 8.51 1.44 -14.06
CA SER A 71 7.69 1.58 -12.85
C SER A 71 6.41 2.35 -13.11
N ASN A 72 6.49 3.47 -13.83
CA ASN A 72 5.32 4.26 -14.20
C ASN A 72 4.34 3.49 -15.08
N ILE A 73 4.83 2.71 -16.06
CA ILE A 73 3.98 1.83 -16.89
C ILE A 73 3.25 0.79 -16.02
N GLY A 74 3.96 0.12 -15.10
CA GLY A 74 3.30 -0.83 -14.19
C GLY A 74 2.26 -0.16 -13.30
N VAL A 75 2.51 1.06 -12.83
CA VAL A 75 1.52 1.85 -12.08
C VAL A 75 0.29 2.17 -12.93
N ASP A 76 0.47 2.50 -14.21
CA ASP A 76 -0.65 2.76 -15.11
C ASP A 76 -1.51 1.51 -15.33
N ILE A 77 -0.90 0.32 -15.44
CA ILE A 77 -1.65 -0.95 -15.46
C ILE A 77 -2.47 -1.18 -14.18
N LEU A 78 -1.93 -0.84 -13.01
CA LEU A 78 -2.69 -0.90 -11.76
C LEU A 78 -3.86 0.09 -11.75
N LYS A 79 -3.67 1.31 -12.29
CA LYS A 79 -4.74 2.33 -12.40
C LYS A 79 -5.84 1.89 -13.36
N ASP A 80 -5.49 1.15 -14.41
CA ASP A 80 -6.41 0.59 -15.39
C ASP A 80 -7.19 -0.64 -14.85
N GLY A 81 -6.96 -1.03 -13.59
CA GLY A 81 -7.65 -2.13 -12.92
C GLY A 81 -6.97 -3.48 -13.10
N GLY A 82 -5.74 -3.52 -13.60
CA GLY A 82 -4.93 -4.73 -13.68
C GLY A 82 -4.49 -5.25 -12.32
N SER A 83 -4.15 -6.53 -12.26
CA SER A 83 -3.59 -7.16 -11.06
C SER A 83 -2.13 -6.78 -10.84
N ALA A 84 -1.59 -7.10 -9.66
CA ALA A 84 -0.16 -6.97 -9.38
C ALA A 84 0.71 -7.78 -10.35
N VAL A 85 0.19 -8.91 -10.85
CA VAL A 85 0.89 -9.76 -11.83
C VAL A 85 0.88 -9.09 -13.21
N ASP A 86 -0.24 -8.51 -13.64
CA ASP A 86 -0.32 -7.77 -14.91
C ASP A 86 0.64 -6.58 -14.94
N ALA A 87 0.70 -5.84 -13.82
CA ALA A 87 1.63 -4.73 -13.65
C ALA A 87 3.09 -5.19 -13.69
N ALA A 88 3.41 -6.32 -13.06
CA ALA A 88 4.75 -6.90 -13.10
C ALA A 88 5.14 -7.35 -14.52
N ILE A 89 4.22 -8.01 -15.26
CA ILE A 89 4.46 -8.42 -16.64
C ILE A 89 4.71 -7.21 -17.55
N ALA A 90 3.87 -6.17 -17.47
CA ALA A 90 4.05 -4.96 -18.27
C ALA A 90 5.36 -4.23 -17.93
N ALA A 91 5.70 -4.15 -16.64
CA ALA A 91 6.94 -3.55 -16.19
C ALA A 91 8.16 -4.34 -16.69
N GLU A 92 8.15 -5.67 -16.61
CA GLU A 92 9.23 -6.54 -17.08
C GLU A 92 9.39 -6.46 -18.60
N LEU A 93 8.30 -6.44 -19.36
CA LEU A 93 8.36 -6.22 -20.82
C LEU A 93 8.98 -4.85 -21.15
N CYS A 94 8.64 -3.81 -20.39
CA CYS A 94 9.29 -2.51 -20.54
C CYS A 94 10.79 -2.58 -20.23
N VAL A 95 11.18 -3.20 -19.11
CA VAL A 95 12.59 -3.37 -18.72
C VAL A 95 13.34 -4.13 -19.80
N GLY A 96 12.78 -5.22 -20.34
CA GLY A 96 13.40 -5.98 -21.42
C GLY A 96 13.59 -5.20 -22.73
N THR A 97 12.85 -4.11 -22.95
CA THR A 97 13.05 -3.23 -24.11
C THR A 97 14.04 -2.10 -23.86
N ILE A 98 14.00 -1.48 -22.67
CA ILE A 98 14.85 -0.32 -22.36
C ILE A 98 16.21 -0.76 -21.82
N ASN A 99 16.21 -1.81 -21.01
CA ASN A 99 17.37 -2.36 -20.32
C ASN A 99 17.65 -3.81 -20.73
N ALA A 100 17.69 -4.07 -22.04
CA ALA A 100 17.81 -5.41 -22.62
C ALA A 100 19.10 -6.16 -22.24
N PHE A 101 20.12 -5.48 -21.70
CA PHE A 101 21.33 -6.15 -21.20
C PHE A 101 21.12 -6.83 -19.84
N SER A 102 20.09 -6.41 -19.09
CA SER A 102 19.78 -6.88 -17.73
C SER A 102 18.77 -8.03 -17.77
N ALA A 103 17.66 -7.84 -18.47
CA ALA A 103 16.56 -8.80 -18.55
C ALA A 103 15.87 -8.77 -19.92
N GLY A 104 15.03 -9.77 -20.21
CA GLY A 104 14.23 -9.84 -21.43
C GLY A 104 13.80 -11.25 -21.81
N ILE A 105 13.01 -11.37 -22.88
CA ILE A 105 12.39 -12.63 -23.35
C ILE A 105 13.39 -13.71 -23.81
N GLY A 106 14.67 -13.36 -23.94
CA GLY A 106 15.73 -14.29 -24.34
C GLY A 106 16.42 -14.99 -23.17
N GLY A 107 16.02 -14.71 -21.93
CA GLY A 107 16.54 -15.35 -20.72
C GLY A 107 15.43 -16.08 -19.97
N GLY A 108 15.63 -16.24 -18.65
CA GLY A 108 14.66 -16.85 -17.74
C GLY A 108 14.61 -16.13 -16.40
N GLY A 109 13.87 -16.68 -15.45
CA GLY A 109 13.65 -16.00 -14.18
C GLY A 109 12.81 -16.78 -13.18
N LEU A 110 12.49 -16.09 -12.09
CA LEU A 110 11.71 -16.60 -10.96
C LEU A 110 10.71 -15.53 -10.56
N MET A 111 9.42 -15.85 -10.56
CA MET A 111 8.37 -14.94 -10.10
C MET A 111 7.75 -15.48 -8.82
N LEU A 112 7.86 -14.72 -7.73
CA LEU A 112 7.17 -15.02 -6.47
C LEU A 112 5.86 -14.25 -6.42
N ILE A 113 4.75 -14.96 -6.31
CA ILE A 113 3.41 -14.37 -6.28
C ILE A 113 2.80 -14.65 -4.91
N ARG A 114 2.19 -13.63 -4.32
CA ARG A 114 1.49 -13.72 -3.04
C ARG A 114 0.02 -13.40 -3.25
N SER A 115 -0.83 -14.42 -3.18
CA SER A 115 -2.28 -14.28 -3.41
C SER A 115 -3.00 -13.60 -2.23
N PRO A 116 -4.18 -12.99 -2.45
CA PRO A 116 -4.91 -12.32 -1.35
C PRO A 116 -5.28 -13.25 -0.18
N ASN A 117 -5.39 -14.55 -0.42
CA ASN A 117 -5.88 -15.55 0.53
C ASN A 117 -4.87 -16.01 1.60
N GLY A 118 -3.56 -15.72 1.49
CA GLY A 118 -2.58 -16.37 2.38
C GLY A 118 -1.47 -17.15 1.68
N THR A 119 -1.71 -17.62 0.46
CA THR A 119 -0.79 -18.50 -0.25
C THR A 119 0.28 -17.74 -1.02
N ALA A 120 1.45 -18.35 -1.14
CA ALA A 120 2.52 -17.91 -2.01
C ALA A 120 2.81 -19.03 -3.01
N GLU A 121 3.09 -18.65 -4.25
CA GLU A 121 3.49 -19.55 -5.33
C GLU A 121 4.73 -19.00 -6.04
N ILE A 122 5.51 -19.89 -6.63
CA ILE A 122 6.70 -19.54 -7.41
C ILE A 122 6.50 -20.07 -8.82
N ILE A 123 6.66 -19.21 -9.80
CA ILE A 123 6.81 -19.59 -11.20
C ILE A 123 8.30 -19.61 -11.49
N ASP A 124 8.85 -20.81 -11.65
CA ASP A 124 10.22 -21.03 -12.10
C ASP A 124 10.23 -21.22 -13.62
N PHE A 125 10.77 -20.22 -14.30
CA PHE A 125 11.00 -20.21 -15.73
C PHE A 125 12.49 -19.99 -16.01
N ARG A 126 13.36 -20.58 -15.18
CA ARG A 126 14.80 -20.61 -15.43
C ARG A 126 15.10 -21.37 -16.71
N GLU A 127 16.13 -20.89 -17.39
CA GLU A 127 16.58 -21.45 -18.65
C GLU A 127 17.07 -22.88 -18.43
N THR A 128 16.84 -23.75 -19.42
CA THR A 128 17.25 -25.16 -19.35
C THR A 128 18.31 -25.47 -20.41
N ALA A 129 19.27 -26.33 -20.08
CA ALA A 129 20.28 -26.76 -21.05
C ALA A 129 19.61 -27.45 -22.26
N PRO A 130 20.00 -27.14 -23.51
CA PRO A 130 19.40 -27.74 -24.69
C PRO A 130 19.71 -29.24 -24.78
N LEU A 131 18.89 -30.00 -25.51
CA LEU A 131 19.00 -31.47 -25.61
C LEU A 131 20.38 -31.99 -26.03
N LYS A 132 21.13 -31.20 -26.83
CA LYS A 132 22.48 -31.56 -27.30
C LYS A 132 23.60 -31.12 -26.34
N ALA A 133 23.27 -30.51 -25.20
CA ALA A 133 24.27 -30.16 -24.19
C ALA A 133 24.87 -31.44 -23.58
N THR A 134 26.17 -31.41 -23.31
CA THR A 134 26.87 -32.55 -22.70
C THR A 134 27.73 -32.07 -21.55
N LYS A 135 27.96 -32.95 -20.56
CA LYS A 135 28.71 -32.63 -19.34
C LYS A 135 30.10 -31.99 -19.60
N ASN A 136 30.76 -32.40 -20.69
CA ASN A 136 32.13 -31.99 -20.99
C ASN A 136 32.22 -30.94 -22.10
N MET A 137 31.11 -30.31 -22.51
CA MET A 137 31.08 -29.44 -23.71
C MET A 137 31.95 -28.19 -23.64
N PHE A 138 32.42 -27.80 -22.46
CA PHE A 138 33.31 -26.64 -22.24
C PHE A 138 34.72 -27.02 -21.81
N VAL A 139 35.02 -28.32 -21.69
CA VAL A 139 36.37 -28.78 -21.32
C VAL A 139 37.32 -28.45 -22.47
N GLY A 140 38.39 -27.69 -22.17
CA GLY A 140 39.35 -27.20 -23.17
C GLY A 140 38.92 -25.91 -23.89
N THR A 141 37.65 -25.50 -23.80
CA THR A 141 37.14 -24.24 -24.38
C THR A 141 36.25 -23.47 -23.38
N PRO A 142 36.76 -23.10 -22.19
CA PRO A 142 35.95 -22.46 -21.15
C PRO A 142 35.31 -21.13 -21.58
N LYS A 143 35.89 -20.43 -22.57
CA LYS A 143 35.32 -19.18 -23.12
C LYS A 143 33.97 -19.38 -23.80
N ASP A 144 33.72 -20.57 -24.37
CA ASP A 144 32.45 -20.90 -25.05
C ASP A 144 31.27 -20.95 -24.07
N ALA A 145 31.52 -21.06 -22.75
CA ALA A 145 30.49 -21.05 -21.72
C ALA A 145 29.94 -19.64 -21.43
N SER A 146 30.66 -18.59 -21.82
CA SER A 146 30.27 -17.20 -21.56
C SER A 146 29.94 -16.42 -22.82
N ILE A 147 30.48 -16.82 -23.97
CA ILE A 147 30.36 -16.09 -25.23
C ILE A 147 30.05 -17.06 -26.37
N GLY A 148 29.11 -16.68 -27.22
CA GLY A 148 28.76 -17.39 -28.44
C GLY A 148 27.55 -18.30 -28.28
N VAL A 149 27.20 -19.04 -29.34
CA VAL A 149 25.96 -19.82 -29.38
C VAL A 149 25.91 -20.98 -28.36
N ARG A 150 27.06 -21.42 -27.85
CA ARG A 150 27.16 -22.52 -26.89
C ARG A 150 26.85 -22.10 -25.45
N SER A 151 26.85 -20.80 -25.16
CA SER A 151 26.48 -20.26 -23.84
C SER A 151 24.98 -20.00 -23.71
N VAL A 152 24.19 -20.29 -24.75
CA VAL A 152 22.75 -20.01 -24.78
C VAL A 152 21.98 -21.25 -24.31
N ALA A 153 21.22 -21.10 -23.24
CA ALA A 153 20.23 -22.07 -22.77
C ALA A 153 18.89 -21.87 -23.49
N VAL A 154 17.93 -22.77 -23.29
CA VAL A 154 16.56 -22.62 -23.79
C VAL A 154 15.86 -21.55 -22.94
N PRO A 155 15.48 -20.40 -23.52
CA PRO A 155 14.64 -19.41 -22.83
C PRO A 155 13.24 -19.95 -22.55
#